data_AF-A0A0T5ZCQ0-F1
#
_entry.id   AF-A0A0T5ZCQ0-F1
#
_cell.length_a   1.000
_cell.length_b   1.000
_cell.length_c   1.000
_cell.angle_alpha   90.00
_cell.angle_beta   90.00
_cell.angle_gamma   90.00
#
_symmetry.space_group_name_H-M   'P 1'
#
loop_
_entity.id
_entity.type
_entity.pdbx_description
1 polymer ?
#
loop_
_entity_poly.entity_id
_entity_poly.type
_entity_poly.pdbx_seq_one_letter_code
_entity_poly.pdbx_strand_id
1 'polypeptide(L)'
;EMRFPIVENPPITVFVVFSDGVRHQTIVEALGMEQPNDGRLSPAARAQRDAMKALVALLTEPRASLAASVVGDDTPYEPTAMRLLVSPIDPNAEPSPLPPATRDWPLATGLAELGQVVTDAPNIRCAMVDGADFAALYPLAKESNELTRWAGGGADYTVRFRPLLPGESGCGS
;
A
#
# COMPACT_ATOMS: atom_id res chain seq x y z
N GLU A 1 -12.66 23.21 -43.15
CA GLU A 1 -12.64 22.40 -41.91
C GLU A 1 -11.23 22.42 -41.33
N MET A 2 -11.05 22.96 -40.12
CA MET A 2 -9.76 22.93 -39.43
C MET A 2 -9.62 21.59 -38.71
N ARG A 3 -8.65 20.78 -39.14
CA ARG A 3 -8.30 19.51 -38.49
C ARG A 3 -7.24 19.82 -37.43
N PHE A 4 -7.64 19.85 -36.16
CA PHE A 4 -6.69 19.92 -35.06
C PHE A 4 -5.83 18.64 -35.07
N PRO A 5 -4.50 18.74 -34.87
CA PRO A 5 -3.67 17.56 -34.71
C PRO A 5 -4.13 16.81 -33.45
N ILE A 6 -4.41 15.53 -33.60
CA ILE A 6 -4.62 14.65 -32.45
C ILE A 6 -3.27 14.52 -31.75
N VAL A 7 -3.15 15.12 -30.57
CA VAL A 7 -2.02 14.82 -29.68
C VAL A 7 -2.36 13.52 -28.97
N GLU A 8 -1.82 12.40 -29.47
CA GLU A 8 -1.93 11.12 -28.76
C GLU A 8 -1.01 11.15 -27.54
N ASN A 9 -1.59 10.90 -26.36
CA ASN A 9 -0.85 10.68 -25.11
C ASN A 9 -0.99 9.20 -24.72
N PRO A 10 -0.22 8.30 -25.34
CA PRO A 10 -0.33 6.88 -25.06
C PRO A 10 0.12 6.57 -23.62
N PRO A 11 -0.43 5.52 -23.00
CA PRO A 11 0.01 5.09 -21.68
C PRO A 11 1.49 4.70 -21.69
N ILE A 12 2.18 4.98 -20.59
CA ILE A 12 3.57 4.64 -20.39
C ILE A 12 3.65 3.53 -19.35
N THR A 13 4.35 2.45 -19.68
CA THR A 13 4.70 1.39 -18.73
C THR A 13 6.13 1.59 -18.24
N VAL A 14 6.33 1.67 -16.93
CA VAL A 14 7.66 1.79 -16.31
C VAL A 14 7.96 0.52 -15.54
N PHE A 15 9.01 -0.20 -15.97
CA PHE A 15 9.57 -1.33 -15.26
C PHE A 15 10.70 -0.83 -14.38
N VAL A 16 10.63 -1.12 -13.07
CA VAL A 16 11.72 -0.90 -12.13
C VAL A 16 12.05 -2.25 -11.49
N VAL A 17 13.27 -2.74 -11.73
CA VAL A 17 13.76 -4.00 -11.19
C VAL A 17 14.94 -3.73 -10.28
N PHE A 18 14.93 -4.29 -9.09
CA PHE A 18 16.08 -4.28 -8.19
C PHE A 18 16.72 -5.67 -8.20
N SER A 19 17.96 -5.75 -8.65
CA SER A 19 18.74 -6.99 -8.68
C SER A 19 20.17 -6.71 -8.25
N ASP A 20 20.70 -7.54 -7.33
CA ASP A 20 22.05 -7.39 -6.76
C ASP A 20 22.35 -5.98 -6.21
N GLY A 21 21.33 -5.35 -5.60
CA GLY A 21 21.42 -3.98 -5.08
C GLY A 21 21.40 -2.88 -6.14
N VAL A 22 21.29 -3.23 -7.43
CA VAL A 22 21.24 -2.29 -8.56
C VAL A 22 19.80 -2.08 -9.01
N ARG A 23 19.43 -0.82 -9.23
CA ARG A 23 18.13 -0.43 -9.78
C ARG A 23 18.23 -0.33 -11.31
N HIS A 24 17.47 -1.16 -12.00
CA HIS A 24 17.27 -1.14 -13.44
C HIS A 24 15.93 -0.50 -13.77
N GLN A 25 15.91 0.44 -14.72
CA GLN A 25 14.67 1.08 -15.17
C GLN A 25 14.52 0.98 -16.68
N THR A 26 13.33 0.62 -17.14
CA THR A 26 12.96 0.61 -18.57
C THR A 26 11.58 1.23 -18.72
N ILE A 27 11.45 2.13 -19.70
CA ILE A 27 10.21 2.84 -19.99
C ILE A 27 9.76 2.43 -21.38
N VAL A 28 8.51 1.99 -21.51
CA VAL A 28 7.91 1.58 -22.78
C VAL A 28 6.59 2.30 -22.97
N GLU A 29 6.53 3.17 -23.98
CA GLU A 29 5.31 3.84 -24.39
C GLU A 29 4.42 2.89 -25.18
N ALA A 30 3.10 2.96 -24.97
CA ALA A 30 2.11 2.20 -25.72
C ALA A 30 2.35 0.68 -25.73
N LEU A 31 2.88 0.10 -24.65
CA LEU A 31 3.11 -1.35 -24.56
C LEU A 31 1.76 -2.10 -24.66
N GLY A 32 1.65 -3.03 -25.61
CA GLY A 32 0.42 -3.80 -25.83
C GLY A 32 -0.62 -3.10 -26.71
N MET A 33 -0.32 -1.90 -27.21
CA MET A 33 -1.16 -1.18 -28.16
C MET A 33 -0.62 -1.24 -29.60
N GLU A 34 0.52 -1.90 -29.82
CA GLU A 34 1.04 -2.11 -31.17
C GLU A 34 0.11 -3.00 -32.01
N GLN A 35 -0.04 -2.65 -33.29
CA GLN A 35 -0.72 -3.54 -34.23
C GLN A 35 0.20 -4.71 -34.60
N PRO A 36 -0.35 -5.93 -34.83
CA PRO A 36 0.46 -7.12 -35.16
C PRO A 36 1.43 -6.92 -36.34
N ASN A 37 1.05 -6.06 -37.30
CA ASN A 37 1.83 -5.76 -38.50
C ASN A 37 2.31 -4.30 -38.55
N ASP A 38 2.58 -3.67 -37.40
CA ASP A 38 3.10 -2.31 -37.37
C ASP A 38 4.49 -2.23 -38.04
N GLY A 39 4.49 -1.71 -39.27
CA GLY A 39 5.69 -1.56 -40.10
C GLY A 39 6.72 -0.57 -39.53
N ARG A 40 6.36 0.21 -38.51
CA ARG A 40 7.29 1.13 -37.82
C ARG A 40 8.20 0.41 -36.83
N LEU A 41 7.84 -0.80 -36.40
CA LEU A 41 8.64 -1.59 -35.48
C LEU A 41 9.66 -2.45 -36.25
N SER A 42 10.90 -2.47 -35.79
CA SER A 42 11.89 -3.45 -36.25
C SER A 42 11.59 -4.83 -35.64
N PRO A 43 12.12 -5.93 -36.22
CA PRO A 43 11.98 -7.26 -35.61
C PRO A 43 12.51 -7.32 -34.17
N ALA A 44 13.65 -6.68 -33.90
CA ALA A 44 14.23 -6.60 -32.55
C ALA A 44 13.33 -5.83 -31.58
N ALA A 45 12.73 -4.71 -32.01
CA ALA A 45 11.80 -3.95 -31.19
C ALA A 45 10.53 -4.74 -30.86
N ARG A 46 10.02 -5.55 -31.80
CA ARG A 46 8.91 -6.47 -31.54
C ARG A 46 9.28 -7.50 -30.47
N ALA A 47 10.41 -8.19 -30.64
CA ALA A 47 10.86 -9.19 -29.67
C ALA A 47 11.04 -8.61 -28.26
N GLN A 48 11.57 -7.39 -28.13
CA GLN A 48 11.71 -6.72 -26.84
C GLN A 48 10.34 -6.39 -26.22
N ARG A 49 9.38 -5.91 -27.01
CA ARG A 49 8.01 -5.63 -26.52
C ARG A 49 7.32 -6.92 -26.08
N ASP A 50 7.49 -8.01 -26.82
CA ASP A 50 6.94 -9.32 -26.44
C ASP A 50 7.53 -9.82 -25.13
N ALA A 51 8.85 -9.67 -24.92
CA ALA A 51 9.49 -9.98 -23.64
C ALA A 51 8.96 -9.11 -22.48
N MET A 52 8.73 -7.81 -22.71
CA MET A 52 8.17 -6.92 -21.69
C MET A 52 6.72 -7.28 -21.35
N LYS A 53 5.88 -7.63 -22.34
CA LYS A 53 4.52 -8.12 -22.11
C LYS A 53 4.51 -9.43 -21.32
N ALA A 54 5.44 -10.35 -21.64
CA ALA A 54 5.60 -11.59 -20.88
C ALA A 54 6.02 -11.32 -19.43
N LEU A 55 6.89 -10.34 -19.19
CA LEU A 55 7.24 -9.92 -17.83
C LEU A 55 6.04 -9.32 -17.08
N VAL A 56 5.20 -8.51 -17.73
CA VAL A 56 3.95 -8.01 -17.10
C VAL A 56 3.06 -9.18 -16.71
N ALA A 57 2.81 -10.11 -17.64
CA ALA A 57 1.97 -11.28 -17.39
C ALA A 57 2.54 -12.13 -16.25
N LEU A 58 3.87 -12.29 -16.17
CA LEU A 58 4.52 -12.97 -15.06
C LEU A 58 4.23 -12.32 -13.70
N LEU A 59 4.24 -10.99 -13.64
CA LEU A 59 4.04 -10.24 -12.40
C LEU A 59 2.56 -10.13 -11.99
N THR A 60 1.63 -10.11 -12.95
CA THR A 60 0.19 -9.93 -12.68
C THR A 60 -0.57 -11.25 -12.66
N GLU A 61 -0.09 -12.26 -13.36
CA GLU A 61 -0.68 -13.60 -13.47
C GLU A 61 0.38 -14.69 -13.22
N PRO A 62 1.01 -14.70 -12.03
CA PRO A 62 2.12 -15.59 -11.75
C PRO A 62 1.73 -17.08 -11.88
N ARG A 63 0.49 -17.45 -11.57
CA ARG A 63 -0.02 -18.82 -11.74
C ARG A 63 -0.16 -19.26 -13.19
N ALA A 64 -0.47 -18.33 -14.09
CA ALA A 64 -0.56 -18.62 -15.51
C ALA A 64 0.85 -18.67 -16.14
N SER A 65 1.81 -17.99 -15.53
CA SER A 65 3.15 -17.76 -16.09
C SER A 65 4.25 -18.64 -15.50
N LEU A 66 4.06 -19.19 -14.30
CA LEU A 66 5.04 -20.01 -13.59
C LEU A 66 4.55 -21.45 -13.42
N ALA A 67 5.49 -22.37 -13.27
CA ALA A 67 5.17 -23.75 -12.92
C ALA A 67 4.48 -23.81 -11.55
N ALA A 68 3.53 -24.73 -11.40
CA ALA A 68 2.80 -24.94 -10.13
C ALA A 68 3.72 -25.31 -8.96
N SER A 69 4.94 -25.79 -9.22
CA SER A 69 5.95 -26.02 -8.18
C SER A 69 6.55 -24.74 -7.60
N VAL A 70 6.35 -23.59 -8.25
CA VAL A 70 6.91 -22.28 -7.85
C VAL A 70 5.84 -21.41 -7.17
N VAL A 71 4.58 -21.54 -7.57
CA VAL A 71 3.47 -20.73 -7.04
C VAL A 71 2.46 -21.63 -6.33
N GLY A 72 2.31 -21.41 -5.02
CA GLY A 72 1.32 -22.11 -4.20
C GLY A 72 -0.10 -21.56 -4.33
N ASP A 73 -1.00 -22.16 -3.54
CA ASP A 73 -2.36 -21.67 -3.39
C ASP A 73 -2.40 -20.31 -2.68
N ASP A 74 -3.49 -19.56 -2.91
CA ASP A 74 -3.67 -18.23 -2.33
C ASP A 74 -4.20 -18.46 -0.93
N THR A 75 -3.52 -17.90 0.04
CA THR A 75 -3.96 -17.94 1.43
C THR A 75 -4.16 -16.51 1.92
N PRO A 76 -5.15 -16.27 2.79
CA PRO A 76 -5.25 -15.00 3.51
C PRO A 76 -3.91 -14.67 4.17
N TYR A 77 -3.54 -13.40 4.10
CA TYR A 77 -2.35 -12.93 4.79
C TYR A 77 -2.67 -12.79 6.29
N GLU A 78 -1.90 -13.48 7.12
CA GLU A 78 -1.95 -13.39 8.58
C GLU A 78 -0.79 -12.50 9.06
N PRO A 79 -1.04 -11.22 9.37
CA PRO A 79 0.02 -10.32 9.81
C PRO A 79 0.51 -10.69 11.21
N THR A 80 1.80 -10.43 11.47
CA THR A 80 2.41 -10.61 12.80
C THR A 80 2.75 -9.28 13.48
N ALA A 81 2.55 -8.17 12.78
CA ALA A 81 2.82 -6.82 13.24
C ALA A 81 1.95 -5.81 12.48
N MET A 82 1.78 -4.63 13.06
CA MET A 82 1.08 -3.53 12.41
C MET A 82 1.68 -2.17 12.76
N ARG A 83 1.50 -1.23 11.83
CA ARG A 83 1.75 0.19 12.03
C ARG A 83 0.47 0.87 12.48
N LEU A 84 0.61 1.79 13.42
CA LEU A 84 -0.45 2.62 13.95
C LEU A 84 -0.16 4.07 13.59
N LEU A 85 -1.17 4.78 13.12
CA LEU A 85 -1.17 6.23 13.05
C LEU A 85 -2.21 6.75 14.03
N VAL A 86 -1.75 7.47 15.03
CA VAL A 86 -2.55 7.98 16.15
C VAL A 86 -2.67 9.48 16.02
N SER A 87 -3.91 9.97 16.02
CA SER A 87 -4.21 11.40 15.98
C SER A 87 -5.21 11.74 17.09
N PRO A 88 -5.01 12.83 17.86
CA PRO A 88 -6.02 13.29 18.80
C PRO A 88 -7.26 13.75 18.03
N ILE A 89 -8.44 13.48 18.58
CA ILE A 89 -9.70 14.02 18.05
C ILE A 89 -9.83 15.45 18.54
N ASP A 90 -10.11 16.38 17.61
CA ASP A 90 -10.49 17.75 17.98
C ASP A 90 -11.87 17.73 18.65
N PRO A 91 -11.99 18.12 19.93
CA PRO A 91 -13.27 18.14 20.64
C PRO A 91 -14.28 19.12 20.01
N ASN A 92 -13.83 20.06 19.19
CA ASN A 92 -14.67 21.03 18.49
C ASN A 92 -15.01 20.61 17.06
N ALA A 93 -14.54 19.45 16.59
CA ALA A 93 -14.89 18.96 15.27
C ALA A 93 -16.40 18.69 15.17
N GLU A 94 -16.97 19.00 14.01
CA GLU A 94 -18.37 18.70 13.71
C GLU A 94 -18.65 17.21 13.98
N PRO A 95 -19.64 16.90 14.84
CA PRO A 95 -19.92 15.52 15.20
C PRO A 95 -20.39 14.73 13.98
N SER A 96 -19.94 13.49 13.87
CA SER A 96 -20.47 12.55 12.89
C SER A 96 -21.99 12.40 13.11
N PRO A 97 -22.81 12.32 12.04
CA PRO A 97 -24.24 12.02 12.17
C PRO A 97 -24.49 10.63 12.75
N LEU A 98 -23.48 9.75 12.76
CA LEU A 98 -23.52 8.43 13.38
C LEU A 98 -22.78 8.45 14.72
N PRO A 99 -23.36 7.85 15.79
CA PRO A 99 -22.72 7.81 17.09
C PRO A 99 -21.42 7.00 17.03
N PRO A 100 -20.30 7.53 17.54
CA PRO A 100 -19.05 6.79 17.61
C PRO A 100 -19.12 5.67 18.66
N ALA A 101 -18.41 4.57 18.39
CA ALA A 101 -18.10 3.58 19.42
C ALA A 101 -16.81 3.99 20.13
N THR A 102 -16.87 4.27 21.42
CA THR A 102 -15.67 4.54 22.24
C THR A 102 -15.14 3.24 22.84
N ARG A 103 -13.83 3.01 22.76
CA ARG A 103 -13.13 1.86 23.33
C ARG A 103 -11.97 2.34 24.20
N ASP A 104 -11.72 1.63 25.30
CA ASP A 104 -10.55 1.87 26.12
C ASP A 104 -9.29 1.39 25.41
N TRP A 105 -8.21 2.18 25.52
CA TRP A 105 -6.91 1.79 25.00
C TRP A 105 -6.31 0.64 25.85
N PRO A 106 -5.96 -0.51 25.25
CA PRO A 106 -5.60 -1.71 26.02
C PRO A 106 -4.11 -1.80 26.38
N LEU A 107 -3.25 -1.00 25.75
CA LEU A 107 -1.81 -1.06 26.00
C LEU A 107 -1.40 -0.16 27.15
N ALA A 108 -0.33 -0.56 27.85
CA ALA A 108 0.23 0.23 28.95
C ALA A 108 0.78 1.58 28.49
N THR A 109 1.42 1.63 27.31
CA THR A 109 1.87 2.90 26.71
C THR A 109 0.67 3.69 26.20
N GLY A 110 0.47 4.88 26.74
CA GLY A 110 -0.63 5.76 26.38
C GLY A 110 -0.52 6.30 24.95
N LEU A 111 -1.67 6.58 24.33
CA LEU A 111 -1.78 7.07 22.95
C LEU A 111 -1.02 8.39 22.69
N ALA A 112 -0.93 9.27 23.68
CA ALA A 112 -0.17 10.52 23.59
C ALA A 112 1.36 10.32 23.50
N GLU A 113 1.85 9.21 24.02
CA GLU A 113 3.28 8.89 24.15
C GLU A 113 3.73 7.82 23.16
N LEU A 114 2.78 7.11 22.55
CA LEU A 114 3.03 5.98 21.68
C LEU A 114 3.88 6.38 20.47
N GLY A 115 4.98 5.65 20.26
CA GLY A 115 5.86 5.83 19.11
C GLY A 115 6.43 7.24 18.96
N GLN A 116 6.62 7.66 17.71
CA GLN A 116 7.28 8.92 17.34
C GLN A 116 6.33 9.87 16.61
N VAL A 117 6.58 11.18 16.72
CA VAL A 117 5.85 12.19 15.96
C VAL A 117 6.24 12.10 14.48
N VAL A 118 5.27 12.18 13.58
CA VAL A 118 5.50 12.22 12.13
C VAL A 118 6.05 13.61 11.75
N THR A 119 7.18 13.67 11.05
CA THR A 119 7.91 14.91 10.75
C THR A 119 7.05 16.00 10.11
N ASP A 120 6.24 15.65 9.12
CA ASP A 120 5.39 16.61 8.38
C ASP A 120 3.95 16.70 8.91
N ALA A 121 3.65 16.02 10.02
CA ALA A 121 2.33 15.99 10.65
C ALA A 121 2.47 15.88 12.18
N PRO A 122 2.77 17.01 12.88
CA PRO A 122 3.20 16.99 14.28
C PRO A 122 2.12 16.53 15.28
N ASN A 123 0.84 16.52 14.86
CA ASN A 123 -0.28 16.00 15.63
C ASN A 123 -0.49 14.49 15.41
N ILE A 124 0.24 13.86 14.50
CA ILE A 124 0.16 12.43 14.22
C ILE A 124 1.38 11.74 14.82
N ARG A 125 1.12 10.68 15.59
CA ARG A 125 2.16 9.77 16.07
C ARG A 125 2.10 8.48 15.27
N CYS A 126 3.27 7.94 14.96
CA CYS A 126 3.42 6.64 14.36
C CYS A 126 4.11 5.66 15.30
N ALA A 127 3.56 4.47 15.41
CA ALA A 127 4.17 3.36 16.12
C ALA A 127 4.08 2.07 15.30
N MET A 128 5.01 1.16 15.55
CA MET A 128 4.91 -0.24 15.13
C MET A 128 4.66 -1.06 16.40
N VAL A 129 3.72 -1.99 16.33
CA VAL A 129 3.49 -2.99 17.38
C VAL A 129 3.62 -4.39 16.80
N ASP A 130 4.22 -5.27 17.57
CA ASP A 130 4.40 -6.69 17.30
C ASP A 130 4.19 -7.49 18.61
N GLY A 131 4.41 -8.80 18.57
CA GLY A 131 4.38 -9.65 19.76
C GLY A 131 3.08 -9.55 20.57
N ALA A 132 3.22 -9.32 21.88
CA ALA A 132 2.09 -9.27 22.81
C ALA A 132 1.16 -8.08 22.55
N ASP A 133 1.72 -6.91 22.21
CA ASP A 133 0.94 -5.71 21.92
C ASP A 133 0.12 -5.89 20.64
N PHE A 134 0.71 -6.50 19.61
CA PHE A 134 -0.03 -6.88 18.41
C PHE A 134 -1.14 -7.90 18.72
N ALA A 135 -0.85 -8.95 19.49
CA ALA A 135 -1.84 -9.95 19.86
C ALA A 135 -3.02 -9.36 20.65
N ALA A 136 -2.77 -8.36 21.49
CA ALA A 136 -3.80 -7.66 22.25
C ALA A 136 -4.64 -6.71 21.38
N LEU A 137 -4.01 -5.97 20.45
CA LEU A 137 -4.68 -4.95 19.64
C LEU A 137 -5.35 -5.50 18.38
N TYR A 138 -4.78 -6.51 17.72
CA TYR A 138 -5.23 -6.96 16.40
C TYR A 138 -6.70 -7.41 16.36
N PRO A 139 -7.23 -8.16 17.34
CA PRO A 139 -8.66 -8.50 17.37
C PRO A 139 -9.55 -7.25 17.46
N LEU A 140 -9.16 -6.26 18.27
CA LEU A 140 -9.90 -5.02 18.41
C LEU A 140 -9.84 -4.18 17.14
N ALA A 141 -8.67 -4.13 16.49
CA ALA A 141 -8.48 -3.42 15.22
C ALA A 141 -9.39 -4.00 14.11
N LYS A 142 -9.61 -5.31 14.08
CA LYS A 142 -10.53 -5.96 13.12
C LYS A 142 -12.00 -5.58 13.31
N GLU A 143 -12.37 -5.22 14.53
CA GLU A 143 -13.73 -4.80 14.88
C GLU A 143 -13.91 -3.27 14.81
N SER A 144 -12.81 -2.53 14.70
CA SER A 144 -12.82 -1.08 14.64
C SER A 144 -13.02 -0.56 13.22
N ASN A 145 -13.57 0.65 13.15
CA ASN A 145 -13.82 1.38 11.91
C ASN A 145 -13.46 2.86 12.07
N GLU A 146 -13.72 3.66 11.05
CA GLU A 146 -13.42 5.10 11.02
C GLU A 146 -14.12 5.92 12.11
N LEU A 147 -15.22 5.40 12.68
CA LEU A 147 -15.97 6.04 13.76
C LEU A 147 -15.51 5.61 15.16
N THR A 148 -14.59 4.64 15.25
CA THR A 148 -14.09 4.17 16.55
C THR A 148 -13.21 5.23 17.20
N ARG A 149 -13.55 5.60 18.42
CA ARG A 149 -12.75 6.48 19.28
C ARG A 149 -12.01 5.65 20.31
N TRP A 150 -10.75 5.97 20.52
CA TRP A 150 -9.90 5.31 21.51
C TRP A 150 -9.64 6.25 22.66
N ALA A 151 -10.14 5.91 23.84
CA ALA A 151 -9.93 6.68 25.06
C ALA A 151 -8.57 6.34 25.67
N GLY A 152 -7.77 7.35 25.97
CA GLY A 152 -6.49 7.18 26.64
C GLY A 152 -5.95 8.50 27.21
N GLY A 153 -5.42 8.48 28.43
CA GLY A 153 -4.80 9.67 29.02
C GLY A 153 -5.72 10.89 29.16
N GLY A 154 -7.04 10.69 29.25
CA GLY A 154 -8.03 11.76 29.38
C GLY A 154 -8.46 12.43 28.07
N ALA A 155 -8.06 11.89 26.92
CA ALA A 155 -8.48 12.36 25.59
C ALA A 155 -8.93 11.20 24.70
N ASP A 156 -9.65 11.55 23.62
CA ASP A 156 -10.06 10.62 22.57
C ASP A 156 -9.13 10.73 21.36
N TYR A 157 -8.83 9.59 20.75
CA TYR A 157 -7.98 9.49 19.58
C TYR A 157 -8.65 8.70 18.46
N THR A 158 -8.26 9.01 17.23
CA THR A 158 -8.43 8.13 16.08
C THR A 158 -7.16 7.33 15.89
N VAL A 159 -7.31 6.03 15.67
CA VAL A 159 -6.18 5.13 15.39
C VAL A 159 -6.42 4.45 14.05
N ARG A 160 -5.50 4.64 13.11
CA ARG A 160 -5.47 3.90 11.85
C ARG A 160 -4.50 2.73 11.97
N PHE A 161 -5.03 1.52 11.89
CA PHE A 161 -4.25 0.28 11.90
C PHE A 161 -3.90 -0.15 10.48
N ARG A 162 -2.62 -0.41 10.24
CA ARG A 162 -2.12 -0.93 8.96
C ARG A 162 -1.26 -2.17 9.23
N PRO A 163 -1.74 -3.38 8.94
CA PRO A 163 -0.89 -4.58 8.94
C PRO A 163 0.38 -4.34 8.12
N LEU A 164 1.54 -4.73 8.64
CA LEU A 164 2.79 -4.66 7.91
C LEU A 164 2.89 -5.84 6.95
N LEU A 165 3.36 -5.60 5.73
CA LEU A 165 3.71 -6.65 4.78
C LEU A 165 5.10 -7.24 5.11
N PRO A 166 5.42 -8.45 4.62
CA PRO A 166 6.76 -9.01 4.77
C PRO A 166 7.85 -8.04 4.27
N GLY A 167 8.85 -7.79 5.12
CA GLY A 167 9.95 -6.86 4.81
C GLY A 167 9.67 -5.39 5.14
N GLU A 168 8.43 -5.01 5.47
CA GLU A 168 8.14 -3.68 6.00
C GLU A 168 8.52 -3.60 7.49
N SER A 169 8.94 -2.41 7.92
CA SER A 169 9.24 -2.14 9.33
C SER A 169 9.02 -0.66 9.67
N GLY A 170 8.95 -0.37 10.96
CA GLY A 170 9.00 0.99 11.50
C GLY A 170 7.91 1.93 10.98
N CYS A 171 8.25 3.22 10.99
CA CYS A 171 7.35 4.33 10.65
C CYS A 171 7.79 5.17 9.45
N GLY A 172 8.93 4.82 8.84
CA GLY A 172 9.31 5.34 7.54
C GLY A 172 8.45 4.70 6.44
N SER A 173 8.08 5.50 5.45
CA SER A 173 7.76 4.99 4.11
C SER A 173 9.04 4.54 3.42
#